data_AF-A0A7X1A5M5-F1
#
_entry.id   AF-A0A7X1A5M5-F1
#
_cell.length_a   1.000
_cell.length_b   1.000
_cell.length_c   1.000
_cell.angle_alpha   90.00
_cell.angle_beta   90.00
_cell.angle_gamma   90.00
#
_symmetry.space_group_name_H-M   'P 1'
#
loop_
_entity.id
_entity.type
_entity.pdbx_description
1 polymer ?
#
loop_
_entity_poly.entity_id
_entity_poly.type
_entity_poly.pdbx_seq_one_letter_code
_entity_poly.pdbx_strand_id
1 'polypeptide(L)'
;MWIWLIIYVAPFLLAVIKLLRKRKNYKQQKSFQTWLYIVEIYYISILLTMVFTYFETGVFWLFNSEEGFETLLTRFFTAYALYQIFILIKTKLDNSADIDSYTSLKSLIELIKIYTPTKEYDVIIKLINQYEAGVMVENHAMINNHTLELFKIIKETNPKSAQYHQMLDECIITLEREIQILGMSWTESIFLNWGK
;
A
#
# COMPACT_ATOMS: atom_id res chain seq x y z
N MET A 1 28.16 -16.38 -22.13
CA MET A 1 26.88 -17.05 -21.84
C MET A 1 26.77 -17.52 -20.37
N TRP A 2 27.67 -18.37 -19.85
CA TRP A 2 27.60 -18.87 -18.46
C TRP A 2 27.63 -17.81 -17.36
N ILE A 3 28.38 -16.72 -17.55
CA ILE A 3 28.45 -15.61 -16.60
C ILE A 3 27.08 -14.92 -16.44
N TRP A 4 26.38 -14.69 -17.54
CA TRP A 4 25.02 -14.11 -17.53
C TRP A 4 23.99 -15.05 -16.89
N LEU A 5 24.13 -16.36 -17.10
CA LEU A 5 23.30 -17.35 -16.43
C LEU A 5 23.51 -17.30 -14.90
N ILE A 6 24.75 -17.20 -14.43
CA ILE A 6 25.07 -17.09 -13.00
C ILE A 6 24.52 -15.78 -12.42
N ILE A 7 24.73 -14.66 -13.10
CA ILE A 7 24.21 -13.34 -12.73
C ILE A 7 22.66 -13.35 -12.66
N TYR A 8 22.00 -14.08 -13.57
CA TYR A 8 20.54 -14.19 -13.60
C TYR A 8 19.99 -15.23 -12.62
N VAL A 9 20.71 -16.29 -12.25
CA VAL A 9 20.15 -17.39 -11.45
C VAL A 9 20.56 -17.31 -9.98
N ALA A 10 21.74 -16.76 -9.67
CA ALA A 10 22.26 -16.70 -8.30
C ALA A 10 21.37 -15.90 -7.32
N PRO A 11 20.84 -14.71 -7.66
CA PRO A 11 19.96 -13.95 -6.75
C PRO A 11 18.66 -14.70 -6.42
N PHE A 12 18.06 -15.36 -7.42
CA PHE A 12 16.88 -16.21 -7.25
C PHE A 12 17.15 -17.43 -6.38
N LEU A 13 18.24 -18.16 -6.62
CA LEU A 13 18.62 -19.31 -5.78
C LEU A 13 18.84 -18.89 -4.32
N LEU A 14 19.48 -17.75 -4.09
CA LEU A 14 19.64 -17.19 -2.74
C LEU A 14 18.30 -16.82 -2.10
N ALA A 15 17.33 -16.31 -2.87
CA ALA A 15 15.98 -16.05 -2.38
C ALA A 15 15.23 -17.34 -2.00
N VAL A 16 15.29 -18.36 -2.85
CA VAL A 16 14.68 -19.68 -2.61
C VAL A 16 15.26 -20.34 -1.35
N ILE A 17 16.59 -20.32 -1.19
CA ILE A 17 17.27 -20.83 0.02
C ILE A 17 16.79 -20.10 1.28
N LYS A 18 16.58 -18.78 1.21
CA LYS A 18 16.08 -17.99 2.35
C LYS A 18 14.56 -18.14 2.58
N LEU A 19 13.78 -18.52 1.57
CA LEU A 19 12.35 -18.86 1.68
C LEU A 19 12.15 -20.16 2.47
N LEU A 20 12.99 -21.17 2.23
CA LEU A 20 12.88 -22.49 2.85
C LEU A 20 13.28 -22.52 4.35
N ARG A 21 13.95 -21.48 4.86
CA ARG A 21 14.33 -21.40 6.28
C ARG A 21 13.18 -20.86 7.14
N LYS A 22 12.67 -21.68 8.07
CA LYS A 22 11.77 -21.22 9.15
C LYS A 22 12.45 -20.09 9.94
N ARG A 23 11.75 -18.96 10.07
CA ARG A 23 12.28 -17.76 10.72
C ARG A 23 11.72 -17.66 12.13
N LYS A 24 12.60 -17.39 13.09
CA LYS A 24 12.23 -17.37 14.52
C LYS A 24 12.19 -15.95 15.10
N ASN A 25 12.92 -14.98 14.52
CA ASN A 25 13.10 -13.64 15.09
C ASN A 25 12.80 -12.51 14.08
N TYR A 26 12.27 -11.38 14.56
CA TYR A 26 11.96 -10.17 13.78
C TYR A 26 13.12 -9.69 12.90
N LYS A 27 14.36 -9.66 13.43
CA LYS A 27 15.57 -9.27 12.67
C LYS A 27 15.79 -10.15 11.43
N GLN A 28 15.52 -11.45 11.53
CA GLN A 28 15.66 -12.38 10.41
C GLN A 28 14.55 -12.21 9.38
N GLN A 29 13.32 -11.89 9.83
CA GLN A 29 12.20 -11.57 8.95
C GLN A 29 12.46 -10.28 8.17
N LYS A 30 12.93 -9.21 8.83
CA LYS A 30 13.30 -7.94 8.19
C LYS A 30 14.40 -8.13 7.15
N SER A 31 15.49 -8.83 7.50
CA SER A 31 16.59 -9.11 6.56
C SER A 31 16.13 -9.93 5.35
N PHE A 32 15.19 -10.85 5.53
CA PHE A 32 14.60 -11.58 4.40
C PHE A 32 13.75 -10.69 3.51
N GLN A 33 12.87 -9.87 4.09
CA GLN A 33 12.03 -8.92 3.33
C GLN A 33 12.92 -7.99 2.49
N THR A 34 13.99 -7.44 3.09
CA THR A 34 14.99 -6.64 2.36
C THR A 34 15.64 -7.43 1.22
N TRP A 35 15.88 -8.72 1.39
CA TRP A 35 16.48 -9.54 0.34
C TRP A 35 15.51 -9.86 -0.80
N LEU A 36 14.26 -10.19 -0.50
CA LEU A 36 13.22 -10.34 -1.51
C LEU A 36 13.07 -9.04 -2.33
N TYR A 37 13.15 -7.90 -1.67
CA TYR A 37 13.06 -6.60 -2.32
C TYR A 37 14.19 -6.36 -3.33
N ILE A 38 15.43 -6.63 -2.92
CA ILE A 38 16.60 -6.54 -3.82
C ILE A 38 16.38 -7.44 -5.04
N VAL A 39 15.88 -8.65 -4.81
CA VAL A 39 15.62 -9.64 -5.87
C VAL A 39 14.51 -9.19 -6.82
N GLU A 40 13.40 -8.69 -6.29
CA GLU A 40 12.27 -8.17 -7.07
C GLU A 40 12.70 -7.02 -7.98
N ILE A 41 13.33 -5.98 -7.41
CA ILE A 41 13.85 -4.85 -8.17
C ILE A 41 14.77 -5.33 -9.28
N TYR A 42 15.71 -6.21 -8.92
CA TYR A 42 16.72 -6.70 -9.83
C TYR A 42 16.10 -7.41 -11.04
N TYR A 43 15.16 -8.33 -10.82
CA TYR A 43 14.53 -9.07 -11.91
C TYR A 43 13.58 -8.21 -12.75
N ILE A 44 12.81 -7.31 -12.13
CA ILE A 44 11.93 -6.40 -12.89
C ILE A 44 12.77 -5.44 -13.74
N SER A 45 13.84 -4.89 -13.18
CA SER A 45 14.75 -4.00 -13.92
C SER A 45 15.43 -4.74 -15.07
N ILE A 46 15.86 -5.99 -14.87
CA ILE A 46 16.41 -6.83 -15.94
C ILE A 46 15.37 -7.15 -17.01
N LEU A 47 14.15 -7.51 -16.62
CA LEU A 47 13.06 -7.80 -17.55
C LEU A 47 12.74 -6.58 -18.40
N LEU A 48 12.60 -5.40 -17.79
CA LEU A 48 12.37 -4.15 -18.49
C LEU A 48 13.57 -3.79 -19.40
N THR A 49 14.79 -4.04 -18.96
CA THR A 49 15.99 -3.90 -19.81
C THR A 49 15.90 -4.82 -21.03
N MET A 50 15.48 -6.07 -20.85
CA MET A 50 15.24 -6.99 -21.98
C MET A 50 14.21 -6.46 -22.95
N VAL A 51 13.11 -5.93 -22.44
CA VAL A 51 12.03 -5.37 -23.25
C VAL A 51 12.52 -4.13 -24.02
N PHE A 52 13.23 -3.20 -23.37
CA PHE A 52 13.80 -2.03 -24.04
C PHE A 52 14.81 -2.39 -25.11
N THR A 53 15.74 -3.29 -24.81
CA THR A 53 16.73 -3.75 -25.81
C THR A 53 16.06 -4.45 -26.98
N TYR A 54 15.02 -5.25 -26.74
CA TYR A 54 14.26 -5.89 -27.80
C TYR A 54 13.55 -4.86 -28.70
N PHE A 55 12.95 -3.82 -28.13
CA PHE A 55 12.32 -2.75 -28.92
C PHE A 55 13.33 -1.95 -29.76
N GLU A 56 14.56 -1.75 -29.27
CA GLU A 56 15.58 -0.97 -29.99
C GLU A 56 16.35 -1.79 -31.03
N THR A 57 16.64 -3.06 -30.75
CA THR A 57 17.54 -3.88 -31.59
C THR A 57 16.89 -5.13 -32.19
N GLY A 58 15.67 -5.47 -31.78
CA GLY A 58 14.99 -6.69 -32.20
C GLY A 58 15.54 -7.99 -31.60
N VAL A 59 16.51 -7.90 -30.67
CA VAL A 59 17.20 -9.05 -30.09
C VAL A 59 17.07 -9.05 -28.58
N PHE A 60 16.82 -10.23 -27.99
CA PHE A 60 16.93 -10.42 -26.55
C PHE A 60 18.41 -10.49 -26.15
N TRP A 61 18.86 -9.52 -25.36
CA TRP A 61 20.29 -9.34 -25.07
C TRP A 61 20.95 -10.52 -24.36
N LEU A 62 20.18 -11.32 -23.62
CA LEU A 62 20.66 -12.54 -22.95
C LEU A 62 21.15 -13.61 -23.93
N PHE A 63 20.70 -13.57 -25.18
CA PHE A 63 20.97 -14.60 -26.17
C PHE A 63 22.00 -14.18 -27.22
N ASN A 64 21.98 -12.93 -27.72
CA ASN A 64 22.87 -12.48 -28.81
C ASN A 64 23.02 -10.94 -28.89
N SER A 65 23.29 -10.25 -27.77
CA SER A 65 23.56 -8.80 -27.82
C SER A 65 25.01 -8.50 -28.24
N GLU A 66 25.19 -7.75 -29.31
CA GLU A 66 26.47 -7.08 -29.65
C GLU A 66 26.67 -5.79 -28.84
N GLU A 67 25.72 -5.42 -27.99
CA GLU A 67 25.80 -4.18 -27.23
C GLU A 67 26.89 -4.18 -26.16
N GLY A 68 27.52 -3.01 -26.01
CA GLY A 68 28.48 -2.76 -24.97
C GLY A 68 27.86 -2.83 -23.58
N PHE A 69 28.69 -3.23 -22.61
CA PHE A 69 28.29 -3.30 -21.20
C PHE A 69 27.73 -1.97 -20.68
N GLU A 70 28.31 -0.83 -21.10
CA GLU A 70 27.83 0.50 -20.71
C GLU A 70 26.38 0.75 -21.14
N THR A 71 26.02 0.41 -22.39
CA THR A 71 24.66 0.58 -22.90
C THR A 71 23.64 -0.26 -22.13
N LEU A 72 23.97 -1.51 -21.83
CA LEU A 72 23.12 -2.38 -21.01
C LEU A 72 22.98 -1.86 -19.58
N LEU A 73 24.06 -1.32 -19.00
CA LEU A 73 24.04 -0.76 -17.66
C LEU A 73 23.19 0.52 -17.58
N THR A 74 23.30 1.40 -18.57
CA THR A 74 22.44 2.59 -18.68
C THR A 74 20.97 2.20 -18.78
N ARG A 75 20.62 1.27 -19.67
CA ARG A 75 19.24 0.78 -19.80
C ARG A 75 18.72 0.13 -18.52
N PHE A 76 19.58 -0.60 -17.79
CA PHE A 76 19.24 -1.17 -16.49
C PHE A 76 18.91 -0.08 -15.46
N PHE A 77 19.73 0.96 -15.33
CA PHE A 77 19.44 2.05 -14.40
C PHE A 77 18.21 2.86 -14.81
N THR A 78 17.95 3.04 -16.11
CA THR A 78 16.72 3.68 -16.60
C THR A 78 15.49 2.82 -16.27
N ALA A 79 15.54 1.52 -16.53
CA ALA A 79 14.49 0.57 -16.17
C ALA A 79 14.22 0.55 -14.65
N TYR A 80 15.28 0.57 -13.86
CA TYR A 80 15.19 0.70 -12.40
C TYR A 80 14.49 2.00 -11.99
N ALA A 81 14.91 3.14 -12.53
CA ALA A 81 14.30 4.43 -12.20
C ALA A 81 12.81 4.49 -12.58
N LEU A 82 12.44 3.99 -13.76
CA LEU A 82 11.05 3.88 -14.20
C LEU A 82 10.23 2.98 -13.27
N TYR A 83 10.80 1.84 -12.88
CA TYR A 83 10.15 0.95 -11.92
C TYR A 83 9.90 1.67 -10.59
N GLN A 84 10.90 2.37 -10.05
CA GLN A 84 10.74 3.12 -8.79
C GLN A 84 9.68 4.22 -8.89
N ILE A 85 9.60 4.95 -10.01
CA ILE A 85 8.56 5.96 -10.25
C ILE A 85 7.17 5.31 -10.24
N PHE A 86 7.01 4.17 -10.92
CA PHE A 86 5.72 3.47 -10.96
C PHE A 86 5.27 3.03 -9.56
N ILE A 87 6.18 2.48 -8.76
CA ILE A 87 5.87 2.08 -7.37
C ILE A 87 5.46 3.31 -6.56
N LEU A 88 6.22 4.42 -6.64
CA LEU A 88 5.91 5.66 -5.92
C LEU A 88 4.53 6.22 -6.29
N ILE A 89 4.18 6.22 -7.58
CA ILE A 89 2.87 6.65 -8.06
C ILE A 89 1.78 5.75 -7.49
N LYS A 90 1.94 4.43 -7.60
CA LYS A 90 0.97 3.46 -7.06
C LYS A 90 0.76 3.67 -5.56
N THR A 91 1.83 3.73 -4.78
CA THR A 91 1.74 3.95 -3.33
C THR A 91 1.04 5.27 -2.99
N LYS A 92 1.34 6.34 -3.73
CA LYS A 92 0.66 7.61 -3.52
C LYS A 92 -0.83 7.54 -3.83
N LEU A 93 -1.24 6.80 -4.88
CA LEU A 93 -2.64 6.59 -5.23
C LEU A 93 -3.36 5.75 -4.16
N ASP A 94 -2.75 4.64 -3.73
CA ASP A 94 -3.32 3.77 -2.69
C ASP A 94 -3.51 4.55 -1.37
N ASN A 95 -2.47 5.27 -0.92
CA ASN A 95 -2.55 6.11 0.28
C ASN A 95 -3.60 7.23 0.16
N SER A 96 -3.74 7.82 -1.03
CA SER A 96 -4.75 8.86 -1.27
C SER A 96 -6.16 8.30 -1.10
N ALA A 97 -6.43 7.11 -1.66
CA ALA A 97 -7.71 6.45 -1.52
C ALA A 97 -8.05 6.14 -0.06
N ASP A 98 -7.07 5.66 0.71
CA ASP A 98 -7.24 5.41 2.15
C ASP A 98 -7.48 6.69 2.96
N ILE A 99 -6.77 7.78 2.63
CA ILE A 99 -6.99 9.10 3.26
C ILE A 99 -8.40 9.61 2.96
N ASP A 100 -8.89 9.47 1.73
CA ASP A 100 -10.23 9.87 1.34
C ASP A 100 -11.29 9.07 2.12
N SER A 101 -11.07 7.75 2.29
CA SER A 101 -11.89 6.87 3.15
C SER A 101 -11.99 7.38 4.58
N TYR A 102 -10.84 7.63 5.21
CA TYR A 102 -10.78 8.09 6.60
C TYR A 102 -11.40 9.48 6.77
N THR A 103 -11.21 10.36 5.79
CA THR A 103 -11.76 11.72 5.81
C THR A 103 -13.29 11.68 5.72
N SER A 104 -13.84 10.82 4.86
CA SER A 104 -15.29 10.64 4.72
C SER A 104 -15.96 10.17 6.02
N LEU A 105 -15.40 9.13 6.66
CA LEU A 105 -15.92 8.67 7.96
C LEU A 105 -15.75 9.72 9.05
N LYS A 106 -14.61 10.44 9.08
CA LYS A 106 -14.39 11.53 10.04
C LYS A 106 -15.48 12.59 9.91
N SER A 107 -15.81 13.03 8.70
CA SER A 107 -16.88 14.00 8.46
C SER A 107 -18.25 13.50 8.96
N LEU A 108 -18.56 12.21 8.78
CA LEU A 108 -19.77 11.62 9.37
C LEU A 108 -19.75 11.71 10.90
N ILE A 109 -18.64 11.31 11.54
CA ILE A 109 -18.51 11.34 13.01
C ILE A 109 -18.66 12.76 13.54
N GLU A 110 -18.05 13.75 12.88
CA GLU A 110 -18.19 15.16 13.23
C GLU A 110 -19.66 15.63 13.14
N LEU A 111 -20.39 15.22 12.10
CA LEU A 111 -21.83 15.48 11.99
C LEU A 111 -22.61 14.84 13.13
N ILE A 112 -22.37 13.56 13.44
CA ILE A 112 -23.02 12.86 14.55
C ILE A 112 -22.78 13.60 15.87
N LYS A 113 -21.55 14.06 16.12
CA LYS A 113 -21.18 14.80 17.34
C LYS A 113 -21.96 16.10 17.52
N ILE A 114 -22.40 16.77 16.44
CA ILE A 114 -23.23 17.98 16.53
C ILE A 114 -24.60 17.66 17.14
N TYR A 115 -25.17 16.50 16.80
CA TYR A 115 -26.51 16.09 17.23
C TYR A 115 -26.53 15.29 18.54
N THR A 116 -25.40 14.76 19.00
CA THR A 116 -25.30 14.03 20.27
C THR A 116 -25.73 14.88 21.49
N PRO A 117 -25.28 16.15 21.66
CA PRO A 117 -25.70 17.00 22.77
C PRO A 117 -27.19 17.36 22.76
N THR A 118 -27.79 17.49 21.57
CA THR A 118 -29.21 17.82 21.41
C THR A 118 -30.13 16.61 21.59
N LYS A 119 -29.57 15.40 21.75
CA LYS A 119 -30.30 14.12 21.92
C LYS A 119 -31.22 13.80 20.73
N GLU A 120 -30.90 14.30 19.54
CA GLU A 120 -31.62 14.05 18.30
C GLU A 120 -31.25 12.68 17.70
N TYR A 121 -31.53 11.61 18.47
CA TYR A 121 -31.10 10.25 18.11
C TYR A 121 -31.66 9.74 16.79
N ASP A 122 -32.87 10.17 16.41
CA ASP A 122 -33.48 9.79 15.14
C ASP A 122 -32.71 10.37 13.95
N VAL A 123 -32.12 11.56 14.10
CA VAL A 123 -31.25 12.18 13.10
C VAL A 123 -29.94 11.42 13.00
N ILE A 124 -29.34 11.04 14.13
CA ILE A 124 -28.11 10.23 14.18
C ILE A 124 -28.31 8.90 13.46
N ILE A 125 -29.40 8.17 13.76
CA ILE A 125 -29.71 6.89 13.10
C ILE A 125 -29.92 7.10 11.59
N LYS A 126 -30.59 8.19 11.20
CA LYS A 126 -30.78 8.53 9.77
C LYS A 126 -29.45 8.78 9.07
N LEU A 127 -28.52 9.52 9.68
CA LEU A 127 -27.19 9.79 9.13
C LEU A 127 -26.39 8.49 8.94
N ILE A 128 -26.40 7.60 9.93
CA ILE A 128 -25.73 6.28 9.86
C ILE A 128 -26.29 5.45 8.70
N ASN A 129 -27.62 5.37 8.59
CA ASN A 129 -28.28 4.60 7.53
C ASN A 129 -28.03 5.20 6.13
N GLN A 130 -27.96 6.53 6.02
CA GLN A 130 -27.63 7.22 4.77
C GLN A 130 -26.19 6.92 4.34
N TYR A 131 -25.25 6.94 5.28
CA TYR A 131 -23.86 6.57 5.00
C TYR A 131 -23.76 5.11 4.55
N GLU A 132 -24.38 4.18 5.28
CA GLU A 132 -24.42 2.75 4.92
C GLU A 132 -25.00 2.51 3.52
N ALA A 133 -26.09 3.20 3.18
CA ALA A 133 -26.69 3.11 1.84
C ALA A 133 -25.72 3.61 0.76
N GLY A 134 -24.99 4.70 1.01
CA GLY A 134 -23.93 5.18 0.11
C GLY A 134 -22.82 4.16 -0.09
N VAL A 135 -22.36 3.52 0.98
CA VAL A 135 -21.34 2.45 0.94
C VAL A 135 -21.81 1.22 0.14
N MET A 136 -23.08 0.84 0.26
CA MET A 136 -23.63 -0.39 -0.33
C MET A 136 -24.11 -0.22 -1.78
N VAL A 137 -24.61 0.97 -2.15
CA VAL A 137 -25.18 1.23 -3.49
C VAL A 137 -24.10 1.62 -4.49
N GLU A 138 -23.07 2.34 -4.03
CA GLU A 138 -21.89 2.63 -4.82
C GLU A 138 -20.80 1.63 -4.42
N ASN A 139 -20.65 0.53 -5.18
CA ASN A 139 -19.45 -0.34 -5.20
C ASN A 139 -18.14 0.43 -5.57
N HIS A 140 -18.12 1.74 -5.34
CA HIS A 140 -17.11 2.74 -5.71
C HIS A 140 -16.69 3.59 -4.52
N ALA A 141 -17.34 3.47 -3.35
CA ALA A 141 -16.79 4.06 -2.15
C ALA A 141 -15.48 3.29 -1.87
N MET A 142 -14.33 3.94 -2.11
CA MET A 142 -12.99 3.44 -1.78
C MET A 142 -12.86 3.37 -0.25
N ILE A 143 -13.72 2.58 0.40
CA ILE A 143 -13.77 2.48 1.84
C ILE A 143 -12.91 1.31 2.24
N ASN A 144 -11.82 1.61 2.94
CA ASN A 144 -10.93 0.57 3.42
C ASN A 144 -11.57 -0.21 4.58
N ASN A 145 -11.05 -1.43 4.79
CA ASN A 145 -11.59 -2.35 5.80
C ASN A 145 -11.58 -1.75 7.21
N HIS A 146 -10.56 -0.95 7.55
CA HIS A 146 -10.48 -0.31 8.85
C HIS A 146 -11.61 0.71 9.06
N THR A 147 -11.95 1.48 8.04
CA THR A 147 -13.09 2.41 8.05
C THR A 147 -14.41 1.65 8.22
N LEU A 148 -14.58 0.48 7.59
CA LEU A 148 -15.75 -0.37 7.78
C LEU A 148 -15.85 -0.93 9.20
N GLU A 149 -14.74 -1.33 9.80
CA GLU A 149 -14.68 -1.79 11.19
C GLU A 149 -15.09 -0.69 12.17
N LEU A 150 -14.53 0.51 12.02
CA LEU A 150 -14.89 1.67 12.84
C LEU A 150 -16.36 2.07 12.64
N PHE A 151 -16.85 2.06 11.40
CA PHE A 151 -18.25 2.32 11.11
C PHE A 151 -19.18 1.29 11.77
N LYS A 152 -18.80 0.00 11.76
CA LYS A 152 -19.54 -1.06 12.45
C LYS A 152 -19.61 -0.80 13.96
N ILE A 153 -18.50 -0.39 14.59
CA ILE A 153 -18.48 -0.02 16.01
C ILE A 153 -19.45 1.14 16.28
N ILE A 154 -19.45 2.18 15.45
CA ILE A 154 -20.35 3.34 15.59
C ILE A 154 -21.82 2.91 15.49
N LYS A 155 -22.14 2.03 14.54
CA LYS A 155 -23.49 1.52 14.29
C LYS A 155 -24.00 0.63 15.43
N GLU A 156 -23.14 -0.23 15.98
CA GLU A 156 -23.50 -1.17 17.06
C GLU A 156 -23.55 -0.49 18.43
N THR A 157 -22.87 0.65 18.60
CA THR A 157 -22.88 1.38 19.87
C THR A 157 -24.16 2.20 20.00
N ASN A 158 -24.85 2.03 21.13
CA ASN A 158 -26.08 2.76 21.42
C ASN A 158 -25.81 4.29 21.51
N PRO A 159 -26.45 5.11 20.65
CA PRO A 159 -26.29 6.57 20.66
C PRO A 159 -26.69 7.24 21.97
N LYS A 160 -27.56 6.59 22.76
CA LYS A 160 -28.04 7.08 24.05
C LYS A 160 -27.08 6.77 25.21
N SER A 161 -26.03 6.00 24.96
CA SER A 161 -25.07 5.63 26.01
C SER A 161 -24.18 6.81 26.39
N ALA A 162 -23.81 6.91 27.67
CA ALA A 162 -22.92 7.96 28.15
C ALA A 162 -21.51 7.89 27.51
N GLN A 163 -21.12 6.69 27.06
CA GLN A 163 -19.83 6.42 26.43
C GLN A 163 -19.82 6.73 24.93
N TYR A 164 -20.98 6.98 24.31
CA TYR A 164 -21.07 7.19 22.86
C TYR A 164 -20.23 8.38 22.41
N HIS A 165 -20.31 9.51 23.11
CA HIS A 165 -19.54 10.70 22.76
C HIS A 165 -18.04 10.48 22.85
N GLN A 166 -17.58 9.83 23.93
CA GLN A 166 -16.17 9.51 24.12
C GLN A 166 -15.66 8.54 23.04
N MET A 167 -16.45 7.53 22.67
CA MET A 167 -16.09 6.60 21.59
C MET A 167 -15.95 7.31 20.24
N LEU A 168 -16.81 8.28 19.94
CA LEU A 168 -16.69 9.10 18.72
C LEU A 168 -15.39 9.93 18.74
N ASP A 169 -14.99 10.49 19.89
CA ASP A 169 -13.72 11.20 20.05
C ASP A 169 -12.51 10.29 19.80
N GLU A 170 -12.52 9.08 20.36
CA GLU A 170 -11.47 8.08 20.16
C GLU A 170 -11.36 7.65 18.67
N CYS A 171 -12.50 7.51 17.98
CA CYS A 171 -12.52 7.23 16.55
C CYS A 171 -11.93 8.38 15.73
N ILE A 172 -12.26 9.64 16.04
CA ILE A 172 -11.68 10.81 15.34
C ILE A 172 -10.16 10.83 15.52
N ILE A 173 -9.66 10.68 16.75
CA ILE A 173 -8.22 10.70 17.03
C ILE A 173 -7.51 9.58 16.25
N THR A 174 -8.12 8.40 16.20
CA THR A 174 -7.58 7.25 15.44
C THR A 174 -7.50 7.58 13.95
N LEU A 175 -8.59 8.07 13.35
CA LEU A 175 -8.62 8.45 11.94
C LEU A 175 -7.62 9.58 11.61
N GLU A 176 -7.50 10.59 12.45
CA GLU A 176 -6.53 11.67 12.26
C GLU A 176 -5.08 11.16 12.28
N ARG A 177 -4.78 10.25 13.20
CA ARG A 177 -3.47 9.61 13.28
C ARG A 177 -3.19 8.80 12.02
N GLU A 178 -4.14 8.01 11.54
CA GLU A 178 -3.98 7.22 10.31
C GLU A 178 -3.78 8.12 9.08
N ILE A 179 -4.53 9.21 8.95
CA ILE A 179 -4.36 10.20 7.88
C ILE A 179 -2.94 10.79 7.92
N GLN A 180 -2.44 11.15 9.10
CA GLN A 180 -1.08 11.69 9.25
C GLN A 180 -0.01 10.66 8.89
N ILE A 181 -0.18 9.41 9.34
CA ILE A 181 0.75 8.31 9.02
C ILE A 181 0.77 8.09 7.52
N LEU A 182 -0.37 7.92 6.86
CA LEU A 182 -0.43 7.72 5.41
C LEU A 182 0.07 8.93 4.63
N GLY A 183 -0.24 10.13 5.09
CA GLY A 183 0.24 11.39 4.53
C GLY A 183 1.75 11.56 4.58
N MET A 184 2.45 10.84 5.46
CA MET A 184 3.91 10.80 5.53
C MET A 184 4.49 9.47 5.05
N SER A 185 3.68 8.43 4.87
CA SER A 185 4.15 7.07 4.56
C SER A 185 4.85 6.93 3.21
N TRP A 186 4.63 7.86 2.28
CA TRP A 186 5.35 7.94 1.00
C TRP A 186 6.76 8.56 1.13
N THR A 187 7.01 9.29 2.22
CA THR A 187 8.37 9.75 2.60
C THR A 187 9.17 8.65 3.28
N GLU A 188 8.47 7.68 3.86
CA GLU A 188 9.05 6.45 4.38
C GLU A 188 9.19 5.43 3.24
N SER A 189 10.31 4.71 3.19
CA SER A 189 10.56 3.70 2.16
C SER A 189 9.38 2.73 2.02
N ILE A 190 8.88 2.54 0.80
CA ILE A 190 7.70 1.74 0.41
C ILE A 190 7.65 0.35 1.07
N PHE A 191 8.80 -0.25 1.37
CA PHE A 191 8.90 -1.60 1.94
C PHE A 191 9.09 -1.63 3.46
N LEU A 192 9.28 -0.49 4.14
CA LEU A 192 9.14 -0.39 5.60
C LEU A 192 7.66 -0.46 6.03
N ASN A 193 6.74 -0.06 5.14
CA ASN A 193 5.30 -0.06 5.40
C ASN A 193 4.58 -1.32 4.88
N TRP A 194 5.17 -2.09 3.96
CA TRP A 194 4.54 -3.36 3.49
C TRP A 194 4.56 -4.51 4.53
N GLY A 195 5.22 -4.31 5.68
CA GLY A 195 5.29 -5.29 6.78
C GLY A 195 4.60 -4.85 8.08
N LYS A 196 3.82 -3.76 8.05
CA LYS A 196 2.91 -3.37 9.13
C LYS A 196 1.52 -3.98 8.92
#